data_AF-A0A843YTS2-F1
#
_entry.id   AF-A0A843YTS2-F1
#
_cell.length_a   1.000
_cell.length_b   1.000
_cell.length_c   1.000
_cell.angle_alpha   90.00
_cell.angle_beta   90.00
_cell.angle_gamma   90.00
#
_symmetry.space_group_name_H-M   'P 1'
#
loop_
_entity.id
_entity.type
_entity.pdbx_description
1 polymer ?
#
loop_
_entity_poly.entity_id
_entity_poly.type
_entity_poly.pdbx_seq_one_letter_code
_entity_poly.pdbx_strand_id
1 'polypeptide(L)' 'MNAKLIKFLRDEDGITAIEYGLIAGLVAVALITAVGALTGTGTTGLIGIFTAIGTKLTNMIGGI' A
#
# COMPACT_ATOMS: atom_id res chain seq x y z
N MET A 1 44.82 -5.57 18.54
CA MET A 1 43.71 -5.12 17.67
C MET A 1 42.65 -4.46 18.55
N ASN A 2 42.21 -3.26 18.21
CA ASN A 2 41.35 -2.44 19.06
C ASN A 2 39.95 -3.06 19.18
N ALA A 3 39.58 -3.52 20.38
CA ALA A 3 38.27 -4.14 20.66
C ALA A 3 37.07 -3.25 20.25
N LYS A 4 37.27 -1.93 20.21
CA LYS A 4 36.27 -0.96 19.72
C LYS A 4 35.97 -1.09 18.23
N LEU A 5 36.97 -1.43 17.41
CA LEU A 5 36.81 -1.63 15.97
C LEU A 5 36.03 -2.92 15.68
N ILE A 6 36.29 -3.98 16.45
CA ILE A 6 35.56 -5.25 16.36
C ILE A 6 34.10 -5.07 16.79
N LYS A 7 33.84 -4.25 17.81
CA LYS A 7 32.47 -3.94 18.27
C LYS A 7 31.70 -3.10 17.24
N PHE A 8 32.35 -2.18 16.55
CA PHE A 8 31.77 -1.39 15.45
C PHE A 8 31.48 -2.22 14.19
N LEU A 9 32.36 -3.18 13.86
CA LEU A 9 32.12 -4.17 12.80
C LEU A 9 31.01 -5.18 13.14
N ARG A 10 30.56 -5.19 14.40
CA ARG A 10 29.59 -6.12 14.98
C ARG A 10 28.41 -5.36 15.61
N ASP A 11 28.17 -4.13 15.17
CA ASP A 11 26.89 -3.44 15.40
C ASP A 11 25.89 -4.04 14.42
N GLU A 12 25.06 -4.94 14.95
CA GLU A 12 24.13 -5.79 14.23
C GLU A 12 22.80 -5.08 13.92
N ASP A 13 22.88 -3.89 13.31
CA ASP A 13 21.70 -3.22 12.73
C ASP A 13 21.04 -4.06 11.61
N GLY A 14 21.69 -5.15 11.18
CA GLY A 14 21.16 -6.11 10.21
C GLY A 14 20.30 -7.24 10.81
N ILE A 15 20.37 -7.54 12.11
CA ILE A 15 19.60 -8.66 12.69
C ILE A 15 18.15 -8.28 12.98
N THR A 16 17.90 -6.99 13.25
CA THR A 16 16.55 -6.42 13.33
C THR A 16 15.92 -6.20 11.94
N ALA A 17 16.72 -6.01 10.88
CA ALA A 17 16.21 -5.77 9.53
C ALA A 17 15.46 -6.97 8.90
N ILE A 18 15.80 -8.21 9.28
CA ILE A 18 15.09 -9.41 8.78
C ILE A 18 13.70 -9.55 9.39
N GLU A 19 13.56 -9.28 10.69
CA GLU A 19 12.29 -9.41 11.41
C GLU A 19 11.31 -8.29 11.01
N TYR A 20 11.80 -7.05 10.95
CA TYR A 20 11.01 -5.94 10.44
C TYR A 20 10.77 -6.05 8.94
N GLY A 21 11.66 -6.71 8.18
CA GLY A 21 11.48 -7.00 6.76
C GLY A 21 10.29 -7.91 6.48
N LEU A 22 10.09 -8.95 7.30
CA LEU A 22 8.93 -9.85 7.19
C LEU A 22 7.62 -9.12 7.55
N ILE A 23 7.61 -8.36 8.64
CA ILE A 23 6.43 -7.59 9.07
C ILE A 23 6.11 -6.51 8.02
N ALA A 24 7.12 -5.79 7.51
CA ALA A 24 6.94 -4.80 6.46
C ALA A 24 6.41 -5.42 5.16
N GLY A 25 6.88 -6.63 4.80
CA GLY A 25 6.37 -7.38 3.66
C GLY A 25 4.89 -7.75 3.82
N LEU A 26 4.49 -8.25 4.98
CA LEU A 26 3.08 -8.59 5.27
C LEU A 26 2.19 -7.34 5.25
N VAL A 27 2.64 -6.23 5.83
CA VAL A 27 1.92 -4.96 5.81
C VAL A 27 1.80 -4.43 4.37
N ALA A 28 2.85 -4.53 3.55
CA ALA A 28 2.80 -4.12 2.16
C ALA A 28 1.75 -4.90 1.34
N VAL A 29 1.69 -6.22 1.51
CA VAL A 29 0.67 -7.07 0.84
C VAL A 29 -0.75 -6.71 1.33
N ALA A 30 -0.93 -6.51 2.63
CA ALA A 30 -2.21 -6.10 3.20
C ALA A 30 -2.67 -4.72 2.66
N LEU A 31 -1.74 -3.78 2.50
CA LEU A 31 -2.04 -2.47 1.92
C LEU A 31 -2.39 -2.57 0.44
N ILE A 32 -1.64 -3.32 -0.36
CA ILE A 32 -1.93 -3.50 -1.79
C ILE A 32 -3.31 -4.12 -1.98
N THR A 33 -3.65 -5.13 -1.19
CA THR A 33 -4.97 -5.79 -1.27
C THR A 33 -6.10 -4.87 -0.82
N ALA A 34 -5.94 -4.14 0.28
CA ALA A 34 -6.94 -3.19 0.77
C ALA A 34 -7.15 -2.01 -0.20
N VAL A 35 -6.07 -1.44 -0.73
CA VAL A 35 -6.13 -0.37 -1.73
C VAL A 35 -6.76 -0.91 -3.02
N GLY A 36 -6.38 -2.09 -3.48
CA GLY A 36 -6.98 -2.72 -4.66
C GLY A 36 -8.48 -3.00 -4.50
N ALA A 37 -8.93 -3.38 -3.32
CA ALA A 37 -10.36 -3.54 -3.02
C ALA A 37 -11.10 -2.19 -3.02
N LEU A 38 -10.46 -1.13 -2.52
CA LEU A 38 -11.03 0.22 -2.51
C LEU A 38 -11.09 0.85 -3.91
N THR A 39 -10.03 0.68 -4.71
CA THR A 39 -9.89 1.28 -6.05
C THR A 39 -10.40 0.38 -7.18
N GLY A 40 -10.84 -0.84 -6.86
CA GLY A 40 -11.24 -1.86 -7.82
C GLY A 40 -12.26 -1.39 -8.86
N THR A 41 -12.19 -2.00 -10.04
CA THR A 41 -13.06 -1.70 -11.18
C THR A 41 -14.39 -2.44 -11.04
N GLY A 42 -15.50 -1.70 -11.03
CA GLY A 42 -16.85 -2.21 -10.78
C GLY A 42 -17.68 -1.18 -10.03
N THR A 43 -18.99 -1.36 -9.89
CA THR A 43 -19.89 -0.36 -9.27
C THR A 43 -19.71 -0.19 -7.76
N THR A 44 -18.92 -1.05 -7.12
CA THR A 44 -18.72 -1.09 -5.67
C THR A 44 -17.43 -0.43 -5.21
N GLY A 45 -16.46 -0.24 -6.12
CA GLY A 45 -15.22 0.48 -5.83
C GLY A 45 -15.39 1.99 -5.95
N LEU A 46 -14.44 2.76 -5.40
CA LEU A 46 -14.46 4.22 -5.41
C LEU A 46 -14.60 4.78 -6.83
N ILE A 47 -13.87 4.19 -7.79
CA ILE A 47 -13.93 4.56 -9.20
C ILE A 47 -15.34 4.37 -9.75
N GLY A 48 -15.98 3.23 -9.51
CA GLY A 48 -17.33 2.96 -10.00
C GLY A 48 -18.40 3.84 -9.38
N ILE A 49 -18.26 4.20 -8.10
CA ILE A 49 -19.17 5.16 -7.45
C ILE A 49 -19.08 6.52 -8.15
N PHE A 50 -17.87 7.04 -8.37
CA PHE A 50 -17.70 8.31 -9.07
C PHE A 50 -18.12 8.25 -10.54
N THR A 51 -17.86 7.13 -11.23
CA THR A 51 -18.37 6.90 -12.58
C THR A 51 -19.89 6.90 -12.61
N ALA A 52 -20.55 6.21 -11.67
CA ALA A 52 -22.00 6.14 -11.61
C ALA A 52 -22.63 7.51 -11.32
N ILE A 53 -22.03 8.31 -10.44
CA ILE A 53 -22.44 9.69 -10.20
C ILE A 53 -22.28 10.52 -11.47
N GLY A 54 -21.13 10.42 -12.15
CA GLY A 54 -20.87 11.10 -13.42
C GLY A 54 -21.91 10.76 -14.48
N THR A 55 -22.19 9.47 -14.68
CA THR A 55 -23.22 9.00 -15.61
C THR A 55 -24.61 9.54 -15.25
N LYS A 56 -24.98 9.54 -13.97
CA LYS A 56 -26.27 10.11 -13.52
C LYS A 56 -26.35 11.60 -13.80
N LEU A 57 -25.28 12.36 -13.55
CA LEU A 57 -25.22 13.78 -13.89
C LEU A 57 -25.37 13.99 -15.40
N THR A 58 -24.58 13.32 -16.23
CA THR A 58 -24.66 13.44 -17.70
C THR A 58 -26.06 13.14 -18.24
N ASN A 59 -26.69 12.07 -17.74
CA ASN A 59 -28.04 11.70 -18.14
C ASN A 59 -29.08 12.75 -17.71
N MET A 60 -28.88 13.37 -16.54
CA MET A 60 -29.79 14.40 -16.00
C MET A 60 -29.68 15.72 -16.78
N ILE A 61 -28.54 15.99 -17.42
CA ILE A 61 -28.33 17.19 -18.25
C ILE A 61 -28.80 16.95 -19.71
N GLY A 62 -29.43 15.80 -19.99
CA GLY A 62 -30.07 15.53 -21.28
C GLY A 62 -29.15 14.97 -22.36
N GLY A 63 -28.01 14.39 -21.99
CA GLY A 63 -27.13 13.68 -22.93
C GLY A 63 -26.67 14.53 -24.13
N ILE A 64 -25.67 15.39 -23.90
CA ILE A 64 -24.72 15.74 -24.97
C ILE A 64 -23.62 14.69 -24.96
#